data_AF-A0A8J6HLB4-F1
#
_entry.id   AF-A0A8J6HLB4-F1
#
_cell.length_a   1.000
_cell.length_b   1.000
_cell.length_c   1.000
_cell.angle_alpha   90.00
_cell.angle_beta   90.00
_cell.angle_gamma   90.00
#
_symmetry.space_group_name_H-M   'P 1'
#
loop_
_entity.id
_entity.type
_entity.pdbx_description
1 polymer ?
#
loop_
_entity_poly.entity_id
_entity_poly.type
_entity_poly.pdbx_seq_one_letter_code
_entity_poly.pdbx_strand_id
1 'polypeptide(L)'
;MPSSELAPPFDLSTTITPLSGLCEKAESVTTLSREQRDQLYRVLASHHVVFNGLPGRMHKYAHEIKMHDQTPFVKRVYPIAFSLRPQVEKTIRNMERTGVIKRESSPFASPITVVKKKDGTVRVCLDATWVNQQMVADFHPVHLRDRSPVFLLANSIEPVKPYTAFLFNGQSYTYQVLPFGLKTAVGAFSRAMDVVLGPEVREYTINYIDDLLIVSSSFEEHLVHLFQVLQRLQDAGMTVNLEKSVFPQCV
;
A
#
# COMPACT_ATOMS: atom_id res chain seq x y z
N MET A 1 0.57 24.08 35.65
CA MET A 1 -0.75 24.09 35.00
C MET A 1 -0.76 25.16 33.91
N PRO A 2 -0.39 24.82 32.66
CA PRO A 2 -0.75 25.59 31.48
C PRO A 2 -1.84 24.84 30.70
N SER A 3 -2.81 25.62 30.26
CA SER A 3 -4.09 25.23 29.69
C SER A 3 -3.97 24.40 28.42
N SER A 4 -4.75 23.33 28.37
CA SER A 4 -4.99 22.47 27.20
C SER A 4 -5.85 23.22 26.17
N GLU A 5 -5.24 23.74 25.12
CA GLU A 5 -5.97 24.12 23.91
C GLU A 5 -6.11 22.88 23.02
N LEU A 6 -7.34 22.37 23.01
CA LEU A 6 -7.83 21.32 22.11
C LEU A 6 -7.65 21.78 20.66
N ALA A 7 -6.99 20.93 19.86
CA ALA A 7 -6.95 21.05 18.41
C ALA A 7 -8.39 21.10 17.83
N PRO A 8 -8.60 21.86 16.73
CA PRO A 8 -9.93 22.09 16.17
C PRO A 8 -10.57 20.79 15.62
N PRO A 9 -11.91 20.76 15.49
CA PRO A 9 -12.66 19.55 15.18
C PRO A 9 -12.41 19.07 13.74
N PHE A 10 -12.40 17.75 13.61
CA PHE A 10 -12.42 16.96 12.38
C PHE A 10 -13.07 17.68 11.18
N ASP A 11 -12.25 17.96 10.15
CA ASP A 11 -12.73 18.39 8.85
C ASP A 11 -13.04 17.16 7.97
N LEU A 12 -14.32 16.90 7.74
CA LEU A 12 -14.84 15.82 6.89
C LEU A 12 -14.72 16.11 5.38
N SER A 13 -13.97 17.13 4.95
CA SER A 13 -13.85 17.51 3.53
C SER A 13 -12.78 16.74 2.73
N THR A 14 -12.13 15.71 3.28
CA THR A 14 -11.05 15.00 2.58
C THR A 14 -11.59 13.89 1.66
N THR A 15 -11.81 14.23 0.39
CA THR A 15 -11.95 13.33 -0.78
C THR A 15 -12.52 11.95 -0.46
N ILE A 16 -13.81 11.91 -0.10
CA ILE A 16 -14.60 10.69 -0.11
C ILE A 16 -14.55 10.17 -1.55
N THR A 17 -13.96 9.00 -1.78
CA THR A 17 -14.24 8.23 -3.00
C THR A 17 -15.76 8.12 -3.03
N PRO A 18 -16.44 8.73 -4.01
CA PRO A 18 -17.89 8.76 -3.96
C PRO A 18 -18.37 7.31 -3.91
N LEU A 19 -19.33 7.02 -3.03
CA LEU A 19 -20.00 5.70 -2.96
C LEU A 19 -20.45 5.22 -4.36
N SER A 20 -20.61 6.15 -5.33
CA SER A 20 -20.80 5.86 -6.75
C SER A 20 -19.76 4.91 -7.33
N GLY A 21 -18.47 5.03 -6.98
CA GLY A 21 -17.43 4.14 -7.49
C GLY A 21 -17.58 2.69 -7.01
N LEU A 22 -18.11 2.48 -5.79
CA LEU A 22 -18.42 1.14 -5.27
C LEU A 22 -19.67 0.57 -5.93
N CYS A 23 -20.68 1.41 -6.16
CA CYS A 23 -21.90 1.04 -6.88
C CYS A 23 -21.59 0.64 -8.33
N GLU A 24 -20.88 1.49 -9.07
CA GLU A 24 -20.42 1.23 -10.44
C GLU A 24 -19.58 -0.04 -10.52
N LYS A 25 -18.71 -0.28 -9.54
CA LYS A 25 -17.91 -1.51 -9.49
C LYS A 25 -18.77 -2.74 -9.27
N ALA A 26 -19.76 -2.70 -8.37
CA ALA A 26 -20.69 -3.79 -8.17
C ALA A 26 -21.57 -4.03 -9.42
N GLU A 27 -21.99 -2.96 -10.09
CA GLU A 27 -22.77 -3.00 -11.34
C GLU A 27 -21.97 -3.52 -12.53
N SER A 28 -20.66 -3.28 -12.56
CA SER A 28 -19.76 -3.78 -13.61
C SER A 28 -19.66 -5.30 -13.65
N VAL A 29 -20.07 -6.00 -12.58
CA VAL A 29 -20.11 -7.45 -12.51
C VAL A 29 -21.42 -7.97 -13.11
N THR A 30 -21.44 -8.09 -14.43
CA THR A 30 -22.63 -8.50 -15.21
C THR A 30 -23.02 -9.96 -15.03
N THR A 31 -22.12 -10.79 -14.49
CA THR A 31 -22.33 -12.23 -14.23
C THR A 31 -23.21 -12.50 -13.00
N LEU A 32 -23.45 -11.51 -12.15
CA LEU A 32 -24.29 -11.64 -10.96
C LEU A 32 -25.73 -11.19 -11.23
N SER A 33 -26.70 -11.80 -10.53
CA SER A 33 -28.08 -11.31 -10.49
C SER A 33 -28.18 -9.94 -9.81
N ARG A 34 -29.32 -9.26 -9.97
CA ARG A 34 -29.53 -7.93 -9.35
C ARG A 34 -29.45 -8.03 -7.82
N GLU A 35 -30.04 -9.06 -7.25
CA GLU A 35 -30.05 -9.34 -5.81
C GLU A 35 -28.64 -9.59 -5.28
N GLN A 36 -27.83 -10.36 -6.03
CA GLN A 36 -26.44 -10.63 -5.67
C GLN A 36 -25.56 -9.37 -5.76
N ARG A 37 -25.78 -8.51 -6.76
CA ARG A 37 -25.08 -7.22 -6.84
C ARG A 37 -25.42 -6.30 -5.67
N ASP A 38 -26.68 -6.26 -5.25
CA ASP A 38 -27.10 -5.48 -4.08
C ASP A 38 -26.44 -6.01 -2.79
N GLN A 39 -26.34 -7.33 -2.63
CA GLN A 39 -25.64 -7.94 -1.49
C GLN A 39 -24.15 -7.63 -1.49
N LEU A 40 -23.48 -7.74 -2.65
CA LEU A 40 -22.07 -7.35 -2.81
C LEU A 40 -21.86 -5.87 -2.47
N TYR A 41 -22.71 -4.99 -3.01
CA TYR A 41 -22.63 -3.56 -2.72
C TYR A 41 -22.75 -3.27 -1.23
N ARG A 42 -23.65 -3.93 -0.50
CA ARG A 42 -23.77 -3.77 0.96
C ARG A 42 -22.48 -4.12 1.69
N VAL A 43 -21.83 -5.22 1.31
CA VAL A 43 -20.54 -5.62 1.91
C VAL A 43 -19.46 -4.58 1.62
N LEU A 44 -19.36 -4.11 0.37
CA LEU A 44 -18.39 -3.09 -0.02
C LEU A 44 -18.65 -1.74 0.68
N ALA A 45 -19.90 -1.30 0.76
CA ALA A 45 -20.30 -0.06 1.40
C ALA A 45 -20.04 -0.09 2.92
N SER A 46 -20.25 -1.24 3.57
CA SER A 46 -19.92 -1.40 5.00
C SER A 46 -18.44 -1.20 5.29
N HIS A 47 -17.56 -1.49 4.33
CA HIS A 47 -16.10 -1.34 4.43
C HIS A 47 -15.54 -0.23 3.54
N HIS A 48 -16.33 0.81 3.22
CA HIS A 48 -15.93 1.89 2.30
C HIS A 48 -14.60 2.57 2.68
N VAL A 49 -14.24 2.57 3.97
CA VAL A 49 -12.96 3.12 4.48
C VAL A 49 -11.74 2.42 3.86
N VAL A 50 -11.84 1.12 3.58
CA VAL A 50 -10.77 0.34 2.93
C VAL A 50 -10.53 0.79 1.50
N PHE A 51 -11.53 1.40 0.85
CA PHE A 51 -11.50 1.81 -0.56
C PHE A 51 -11.30 3.32 -0.76
N ASN A 52 -10.89 4.05 0.28
CA ASN A 52 -10.75 5.52 0.25
C ASN A 52 -9.69 6.06 -0.73
N GLY A 53 -8.95 5.18 -1.42
CA GLY A 53 -7.91 5.54 -2.39
C GLY A 53 -6.65 6.15 -1.78
N LEU A 54 -6.60 6.28 -0.45
CA LEU A 54 -5.44 6.75 0.28
C LEU A 54 -4.57 5.56 0.70
N PRO A 55 -3.25 5.76 0.86
CA PRO A 55 -2.40 4.75 1.49
C PRO A 55 -2.89 4.48 2.92
N GLY A 56 -3.19 3.22 3.21
CA GLY A 56 -3.45 2.77 4.58
C GLY A 56 -2.22 2.99 5.47
N ARG A 57 -2.42 2.87 6.79
CA ARG A 57 -1.32 2.81 7.77
C ARG A 57 -1.56 1.61 8.67
N MET A 58 -0.76 0.58 8.42
CA MET A 58 -0.79 -0.67 9.14
C MET A 58 -0.11 -0.50 10.48
N HIS A 59 -0.85 -0.74 11.56
CA HIS A 59 -0.35 -0.61 12.93
C HIS A 59 -0.04 -1.96 13.60
N LYS A 60 -0.43 -3.08 12.98
CA LYS A 60 -0.25 -4.44 13.54
C LYS A 60 1.13 -5.05 13.26
N TYR A 61 1.90 -4.51 12.31
CA TYR A 61 3.23 -4.99 11.97
C TYR A 61 4.13 -3.81 11.53
N ALA A 62 5.35 -3.80 12.05
CA ALA A 62 6.40 -2.85 11.65
C ALA A 62 7.58 -3.64 11.07
N HIS A 63 8.08 -3.21 9.91
CA HIS A 63 9.21 -3.91 9.27
C HIS A 63 10.55 -3.36 9.75
N GLU A 64 11.33 -4.22 10.40
CA GLU A 64 12.69 -3.88 10.82
C GLU A 64 13.70 -4.11 9.69
N ILE A 65 14.43 -3.05 9.31
CA ILE A 65 15.55 -3.14 8.38
C ILE A 65 16.83 -3.43 9.17
N LYS A 66 17.34 -4.66 9.06
CA LYS A 66 18.61 -5.08 9.66
C LYS A 66 19.74 -4.86 8.67
N MET A 67 20.78 -4.14 9.09
CA MET A 67 21.97 -3.85 8.30
C MET A 67 23.20 -4.57 8.88
N HIS A 68 24.07 -5.06 8.03
CA HIS A 68 25.40 -5.56 8.42
C HIS A 68 26.30 -4.42 8.89
N ASP A 69 26.22 -3.27 8.21
CA ASP A 69 26.93 -2.04 8.55
C ASP A 69 25.93 -0.89 8.71
N GLN A 70 26.00 -0.20 9.85
CA GLN A 70 25.13 0.93 10.19
C GLN A 70 25.81 2.29 9.92
N THR A 71 26.99 2.29 9.29
CA THR A 71 27.72 3.51 8.96
C THR A 71 26.89 4.40 8.01
N PRO A 72 26.71 5.70 8.34
CA PRO A 72 26.07 6.67 7.46
C PRO A 72 26.63 6.69 6.04
N PHE A 73 25.75 6.86 5.04
CA PHE A 73 26.16 6.99 3.65
C PHE A 73 25.29 8.01 2.91
N VAL A 74 25.91 8.80 2.04
CA VAL A 74 25.19 9.69 1.12
C VAL A 74 25.62 9.35 -0.29
N LYS A 75 24.70 8.82 -1.09
CA LYS A 75 24.95 8.51 -2.49
C LYS A 75 24.65 9.72 -3.37
N ARG A 76 25.37 9.78 -4.49
CA ARG A 76 25.23 10.87 -5.47
C ARG A 76 23.83 10.84 -6.09
N VAL A 77 23.15 11.99 -6.07
CA VAL A 77 21.84 12.17 -6.73
C VAL A 77 22.00 12.11 -8.25
N TYR A 78 21.09 11.39 -8.91
CA TYR A 78 21.09 11.29 -10.37
C TYR A 78 20.46 12.53 -11.03
N PRO A 79 21.00 13.02 -12.15
CA PRO A 79 20.37 14.09 -12.91
C PRO A 79 18.99 13.68 -13.42
N ILE A 80 17.99 14.53 -13.16
CA ILE A 80 16.63 14.35 -13.68
C ILE A 80 16.48 15.20 -14.95
N ALA A 81 16.07 14.54 -16.04
CA ALA A 81 15.79 15.18 -17.32
C ALA A 81 14.80 16.35 -17.15
N PHE A 82 15.08 17.47 -17.81
CA PHE A 82 14.31 18.71 -17.62
C PHE A 82 12.81 18.53 -17.86
N SER A 83 12.44 17.76 -18.90
CA SER A 83 11.05 17.45 -19.24
C SER A 83 10.29 16.67 -18.16
N LEU A 84 11.00 15.94 -17.30
CA LEU A 84 10.39 15.13 -16.24
C LEU A 84 10.28 15.87 -14.91
N ARG A 85 11.04 16.94 -14.70
CA ARG A 85 11.09 17.66 -13.40
C ARG A 85 9.71 18.11 -12.91
N PRO A 86 8.83 18.72 -13.73
CA PRO A 86 7.51 19.13 -13.25
C PRO A 86 6.66 17.94 -12.76
N GLN A 87 6.76 16.79 -13.44
CA GLN A 87 6.03 15.59 -13.06
C GLN A 87 6.61 14.96 -11.78
N VAL A 88 7.94 14.92 -11.66
CA VAL A 88 8.60 14.41 -10.44
C VAL A 88 8.24 15.29 -9.24
N GLU A 89 8.30 16.61 -9.37
CA GLU A 89 7.89 17.53 -8.31
C GLU A 89 6.43 17.33 -7.90
N LYS A 90 5.53 17.16 -8.87
CA LYS A 90 4.12 16.84 -8.60
C LYS A 90 3.99 15.53 -7.81
N THR A 91 4.74 14.50 -8.17
CA THR A 91 4.74 13.20 -7.47
C THR A 91 5.30 13.32 -6.06
N ILE A 92 6.44 14.00 -5.86
CA ILE A 92 7.02 14.26 -4.52
C ILE A 92 6.02 15.03 -3.64
N ARG A 93 5.42 16.11 -4.14
CA ARG A 93 4.42 16.89 -3.39
C ARG A 93 3.20 16.05 -3.03
N ASN A 94 2.75 15.18 -3.93
CA ASN A 94 1.63 14.29 -3.62
C ASN A 94 2.01 13.27 -2.54
N MET A 95 3.20 12.66 -2.61
CA MET A 95 3.68 11.72 -1.61
C MET A 95 3.84 12.38 -0.23
N GLU A 96 4.29 13.65 -0.20
CA GLU A 96 4.38 14.43 1.04
C GLU A 96 2.98 14.71 1.61
N ARG A 97 2.04 15.15 0.77
CA ARG A 97 0.65 15.41 1.17
C ARG A 97 -0.08 14.16 1.68
N THR A 98 0.15 13.00 1.06
CA THR A 98 -0.43 11.72 1.50
C THR A 98 0.35 11.09 2.65
N GLY A 99 1.43 11.71 3.12
CA GLY A 99 2.25 11.22 4.22
C GLY A 99 3.05 9.94 3.92
N VAL A 100 3.26 9.62 2.64
CA VAL A 100 4.15 8.52 2.17
C VAL A 100 5.61 8.88 2.44
N ILE A 101 5.94 10.16 2.32
CA ILE A 101 7.26 10.72 2.65
C ILE A 101 7.10 11.89 3.61
N LYS A 102 8.16 12.20 4.35
CA LYS A 102 8.25 13.34 5.24
C LYS A 102 9.58 14.05 5.02
N ARG A 103 9.60 15.38 5.08
CA ARG A 103 10.85 16.15 5.15
C ARG A 103 11.50 15.92 6.51
N GLU A 104 12.68 15.35 6.49
CA GLU A 104 13.44 15.00 7.69
C GLU A 104 14.91 14.91 7.33
N SER A 105 15.80 15.33 8.25
CA SER A 105 17.23 15.15 8.05
C SER A 105 17.59 13.70 8.36
N SER A 106 18.30 13.05 7.44
CA SER A 106 18.85 11.71 7.64
C SER A 106 20.35 11.70 7.35
N PRO A 107 21.16 10.99 8.16
CA PRO A 107 22.56 10.76 7.85
C PRO A 107 22.74 9.75 6.70
N PHE A 108 21.63 9.14 6.23
CA PHE A 108 21.60 8.24 5.08
C PHE A 108 20.89 8.91 3.91
N ALA A 109 21.36 8.68 2.69
CA ALA A 109 20.65 9.11 1.49
C ALA A 109 20.96 8.22 0.30
N SER A 110 19.92 7.61 -0.26
CA SER A 110 19.96 6.93 -1.55
C SER A 110 19.42 7.83 -2.67
N PRO A 111 19.87 7.67 -3.91
CA PRO A 111 19.33 8.46 -5.01
C PRO A 111 17.93 7.97 -5.40
N ILE A 112 17.19 8.81 -6.12
CA ILE A 112 15.92 8.40 -6.75
C ILE A 112 16.12 8.14 -8.24
N THR A 113 15.37 7.17 -8.75
CA THR A 113 15.22 6.89 -10.18
C THR A 113 13.82 7.25 -10.63
N VAL A 114 13.71 7.70 -11.88
CA VAL A 114 12.43 8.15 -12.46
C VAL A 114 12.12 7.27 -13.65
N VAL A 115 10.99 6.56 -13.58
CA VAL A 115 10.51 5.67 -14.63
C VAL A 115 9.23 6.25 -15.23
N LYS A 116 9.17 6.36 -16.56
CA LYS A 116 7.94 6.73 -17.26
C LYS A 116 6.99 5.54 -17.29
N LYS A 117 5.75 5.74 -16.88
CA LYS A 117 4.66 4.77 -17.04
C LYS A 117 4.08 4.86 -18.46
N LYS A 118 3.33 3.82 -18.85
CA LYS A 118 2.62 3.75 -20.15
C LYS A 118 1.57 4.85 -20.30
N ASP A 119 0.98 5.30 -19.20
CA ASP A 119 -0.02 6.38 -19.13
C ASP A 119 0.59 7.80 -19.27
N GLY A 120 1.92 7.91 -19.46
CA GLY A 120 2.63 9.18 -19.57
C GLY A 120 3.00 9.85 -18.24
N THR A 121 2.59 9.27 -17.10
CA THR A 121 2.99 9.72 -15.76
C THR A 121 4.36 9.16 -15.35
N VAL A 122 4.95 9.68 -14.27
CA VAL A 122 6.22 9.17 -13.72
C VAL A 122 6.03 8.41 -12.43
N ARG A 123 6.84 7.36 -12.25
CA ARG A 123 7.07 6.67 -10.98
C ARG A 123 8.44 7.10 -10.44
N VAL A 124 8.43 7.61 -9.21
CA VAL A 124 9.67 7.91 -8.46
C VAL A 124 9.98 6.70 -7.59
N CYS A 125 11.16 6.11 -7.76
CA CYS A 125 11.61 4.92 -7.03
C CYS A 125 12.91 5.23 -6.28
N LEU A 126 13.04 4.72 -5.07
CA LEU A 126 14.31 4.73 -4.34
C LEU A 126 15.27 3.75 -5.02
N ASP A 127 16.47 4.19 -5.38
CA ASP A 127 17.54 3.27 -5.76
C ASP A 127 18.14 2.65 -4.50
N ALA A 128 17.51 1.55 -4.07
CA ALA A 128 17.91 0.81 -2.89
C ALA A 128 19.07 -0.17 -3.15
N THR A 129 19.74 -0.13 -4.31
CA THR A 129 20.77 -1.12 -4.69
C THR A 129 21.88 -1.22 -3.64
N TRP A 130 22.39 -0.08 -3.17
CA TRP A 130 23.44 -0.07 -2.14
C TRP A 130 22.91 -0.54 -0.78
N VAL A 131 21.71 -0.09 -0.38
CA VAL A 131 21.08 -0.50 0.88
C VAL A 131 20.86 -2.01 0.89
N ASN A 132 20.36 -2.58 -0.21
CA ASN A 132 20.14 -4.01 -0.37
C ASN A 132 21.41 -4.84 -0.19
N GLN A 133 22.57 -4.35 -0.62
CA GLN A 133 23.85 -5.04 -0.44
C GLN A 133 24.26 -5.09 1.03
N GLN A 134 23.95 -4.04 1.79
CA GLN A 134 24.31 -3.94 3.21
C GLN A 134 23.26 -4.54 4.15
N MET A 135 22.03 -4.74 3.69
CA MET A 135 20.98 -5.37 4.49
C MET A 135 21.30 -6.84 4.77
N VAL A 136 20.88 -7.34 5.92
CA VAL A 136 20.83 -8.78 6.20
C VAL A 136 19.76 -9.42 5.31
N ALA A 137 20.07 -10.56 4.70
CA ALA A 137 19.09 -11.30 3.91
C ALA A 137 17.98 -11.84 4.83
N ASP A 138 16.75 -11.67 4.41
CA ASP A 138 15.56 -12.12 5.12
C ASP A 138 14.79 -13.04 4.19
N PHE A 139 14.64 -14.30 4.58
CA PHE A 139 13.91 -15.30 3.81
C PHE A 139 12.54 -15.50 4.42
N HIS A 140 11.50 -15.21 3.65
CA HIS A 140 10.14 -15.59 3.96
C HIS A 140 9.58 -16.40 2.79
N PRO A 141 9.03 -17.59 3.02
CA PRO A 141 8.47 -18.40 1.95
C PRO A 141 7.28 -17.66 1.33
N VAL A 142 7.37 -17.37 0.04
CA VAL A 142 6.27 -16.80 -0.74
C VAL A 142 5.67 -17.93 -1.57
N HIS A 143 4.38 -18.18 -1.42
CA HIS A 143 3.67 -19.18 -2.22
C HIS A 143 3.40 -18.62 -3.63
N LEU A 144 4.14 -19.08 -4.64
CA LEU A 144 3.96 -18.66 -6.04
C LEU A 144 2.82 -19.43 -6.72
N ARG A 145 1.81 -18.73 -7.27
CA ARG A 145 0.84 -19.31 -8.23
C ARG A 145 0.27 -18.28 -9.22
N ASP A 146 0.03 -18.73 -10.45
CA ASP A 146 -0.57 -18.00 -11.56
C ASP A 146 -2.11 -18.04 -11.50
N ARG A 147 -2.83 -17.11 -10.87
CA ARG A 147 -4.25 -16.75 -11.19
C ARG A 147 -4.61 -15.35 -10.68
N SER A 148 -5.69 -14.81 -11.25
CA SER A 148 -6.09 -13.39 -11.25
C SER A 148 -6.21 -12.75 -9.85
N PRO A 149 -5.57 -11.59 -9.62
CA PRO A 149 -5.42 -11.00 -8.29
C PRO A 149 -6.48 -9.95 -7.87
N VAL A 150 -6.66 -9.78 -6.55
CA VAL A 150 -7.14 -8.52 -5.94
C VAL A 150 -5.93 -7.76 -5.41
N PHE A 151 -5.62 -6.61 -6.01
CA PHE A 151 -4.43 -5.81 -5.64
C PHE A 151 -4.62 -5.06 -4.31
N LEU A 152 -3.89 -5.48 -3.29
CA LEU A 152 -3.71 -4.75 -2.04
C LEU A 152 -2.69 -3.62 -2.22
N LEU A 153 -2.91 -2.49 -1.57
CA LEU A 153 -1.93 -1.41 -1.55
C LEU A 153 -0.87 -1.71 -0.49
N ALA A 154 0.29 -2.19 -0.94
CA ALA A 154 1.49 -2.44 -0.12
C ALA A 154 2.06 -1.21 0.63
N ASN A 155 1.43 -0.04 0.49
CA ASN A 155 1.87 1.23 1.07
C ASN A 155 1.48 1.40 2.56
N SER A 156 1.09 0.33 3.26
CA SER A 156 0.58 0.46 4.63
C SER A 156 1.63 0.16 5.70
N ILE A 157 2.74 -0.50 5.39
CA ILE A 157 3.70 -0.95 6.42
C ILE A 157 4.67 0.19 6.77
N GLU A 158 4.76 0.53 8.05
CA GLU A 158 5.76 1.49 8.53
C GLU A 158 7.18 0.90 8.41
N PRO A 159 8.12 1.58 7.71
CA PRO A 159 9.51 1.17 7.63
C PRO A 159 10.31 1.78 8.79
N VAL A 160 11.41 1.12 9.14
CA VAL A 160 12.45 1.73 9.97
C VAL A 160 13.14 2.86 9.19
N LYS A 161 13.04 4.07 9.75
CA LYS A 161 13.09 5.36 9.06
C LYS A 161 14.44 5.79 8.43
N PRO A 162 15.64 5.55 8.99
CA PRO A 162 16.83 6.23 8.47
C PRO A 162 17.25 5.76 7.06
N TYR A 163 17.19 4.46 6.78
CA TYR A 163 17.79 3.86 5.57
C TYR A 163 16.99 4.08 4.28
N THR A 164 15.78 4.63 4.39
CA THR A 164 14.89 4.90 3.24
C THR A 164 14.95 6.36 2.80
N ALA A 165 15.87 7.16 3.34
CA ALA A 165 15.98 8.56 3.00
C ALA A 165 16.58 8.80 1.60
N PHE A 166 16.17 9.91 0.97
CA PHE A 166 16.70 10.38 -0.31
C PHE A 166 16.79 11.91 -0.35
N LEU A 167 17.55 12.40 -1.33
CA LEU A 167 17.73 13.83 -1.58
C LEU A 167 17.02 14.25 -2.88
N PHE A 168 16.28 15.35 -2.83
CA PHE A 168 15.65 15.95 -4.00
C PHE A 168 15.61 17.48 -3.87
N ASN A 169 16.08 18.19 -4.90
CA ASN A 169 16.16 19.66 -4.92
C ASN A 169 16.79 20.28 -3.66
N GLY A 170 17.88 19.68 -3.15
CA GLY A 170 18.58 20.15 -1.94
C GLY A 170 17.86 19.90 -0.63
N GLN A 171 16.75 19.16 -0.64
CA GLN A 171 15.98 18.77 0.55
C GLN A 171 16.11 17.27 0.78
N SER A 172 16.06 16.87 2.06
CA SER A 172 16.06 15.47 2.47
C SER A 172 14.65 15.01 2.83
N TYR A 173 14.30 13.83 2.33
CA TYR A 173 13.00 13.20 2.51
C TYR A 173 13.20 11.76 2.98
N THR A 174 12.34 11.32 3.90
CA THR A 174 12.33 9.96 4.43
C THR A 174 10.97 9.33 4.18
N TYR A 175 10.97 8.11 3.62
CA TYR A 175 9.74 7.33 3.45
C TYR A 175 9.18 6.92 4.83
N GLN A 176 7.88 7.16 5.00
CA GLN A 176 7.10 6.76 6.18
C GLN A 176 6.34 5.45 5.95
N VAL A 177 6.37 4.94 4.72
CA VAL A 177 5.81 3.64 4.31
C VAL A 177 6.89 2.86 3.56
N LEU A 178 6.88 1.54 3.63
CA LEU A 178 7.93 0.70 3.05
C LEU A 178 8.09 0.98 1.54
N PRO A 179 9.23 1.55 1.09
CA PRO A 179 9.40 1.90 -0.31
C PRO A 179 9.66 0.66 -1.16
N PHE A 180 9.20 0.72 -2.41
CA PHE A 180 9.59 -0.25 -3.43
C PHE A 180 11.10 -0.24 -3.64
N GLY A 181 11.66 -1.42 -3.95
CA GLY A 181 13.08 -1.60 -4.28
C GLY A 181 13.91 -2.21 -3.14
N LEU A 182 13.41 -2.23 -1.90
CA LEU A 182 14.08 -2.94 -0.80
C LEU A 182 13.95 -4.46 -0.96
N LYS A 183 15.05 -5.20 -0.79
CA LYS A 183 15.07 -6.65 -0.98
C LYS A 183 14.18 -7.41 0.00
N THR A 184 13.94 -6.85 1.19
CA THR A 184 13.10 -7.47 2.23
C THR A 184 11.64 -7.02 2.15
N ALA A 185 11.27 -6.14 1.21
CA ALA A 185 9.93 -5.56 1.17
C ALA A 185 8.84 -6.62 0.93
N VAL A 186 9.08 -7.56 0.03
CA VAL A 186 8.15 -8.66 -0.28
C VAL A 186 7.93 -9.57 0.94
N GLY A 187 9.00 -9.98 1.61
CA GLY A 187 8.91 -10.81 2.81
C GLY A 187 8.22 -10.08 3.96
N ALA A 188 8.47 -8.79 4.12
CA ALA A 188 7.79 -7.94 5.08
C ALA A 188 6.28 -7.86 4.83
N PHE A 189 5.88 -7.67 3.57
CA PHE A 189 4.47 -7.62 3.20
C PHE A 189 3.75 -8.94 3.42
N SER A 190 4.39 -10.06 3.05
CA SER A 190 3.82 -11.39 3.27
C SER A 190 3.61 -11.68 4.77
N ARG A 191 4.58 -11.39 5.63
CA ARG A 191 4.42 -11.50 7.10
C ARG A 191 3.34 -10.59 7.66
N ALA A 192 3.27 -9.36 7.17
CA ALA A 192 2.21 -8.44 7.55
C ALA A 192 0.83 -9.02 7.22
N MET A 193 0.66 -9.66 6.07
CA MET A 193 -0.61 -10.28 5.68
C MET A 193 -0.90 -11.51 6.52
N ASP A 194 0.10 -12.33 6.84
CA ASP A 194 -0.07 -13.47 7.73
C ASP A 194 -0.61 -13.05 9.12
N VAL A 195 -0.10 -11.93 9.65
CA VAL A 195 -0.57 -11.36 10.93
C VAL A 195 -1.99 -10.82 10.83
N VAL A 196 -2.37 -10.22 9.70
CA VAL A 196 -3.69 -9.59 9.52
C VAL A 196 -4.78 -10.61 9.24
N LEU A 197 -4.53 -11.54 8.33
CA LEU A 197 -5.50 -12.55 7.93
C LEU A 197 -5.71 -13.57 9.05
N GLY A 198 -4.62 -13.97 9.72
CA GLY A 198 -4.69 -14.99 10.78
C GLY A 198 -5.00 -16.40 10.23
N PRO A 199 -5.03 -17.42 11.09
CA PRO A 199 -5.18 -18.81 10.67
C PRO A 199 -6.57 -19.13 10.09
N GLU A 200 -7.62 -18.49 10.60
CA GLU A 200 -9.01 -18.74 10.20
C GLU A 200 -9.29 -18.38 8.74
N VAL A 201 -8.69 -17.29 8.27
CA VAL A 201 -8.94 -16.74 6.93
C VAL A 201 -8.09 -17.46 5.88
N ARG A 202 -7.02 -18.16 6.29
CA ARG A 202 -6.10 -18.88 5.41
C ARG A 202 -6.73 -20.10 4.73
N GLU A 203 -7.82 -20.64 5.26
CA GLU A 203 -8.50 -21.79 4.64
C GLU A 203 -9.10 -21.44 3.28
N TYR A 204 -9.53 -20.19 3.12
CA TYR A 204 -10.23 -19.70 1.94
C TYR A 204 -9.55 -18.47 1.30
N THR A 205 -8.34 -18.11 1.75
CA THR A 205 -7.55 -17.05 1.13
C THR A 205 -6.16 -17.52 0.70
N ILE A 206 -5.74 -17.02 -0.46
CA ILE A 206 -4.41 -17.24 -1.00
C ILE A 206 -3.76 -15.87 -1.13
N ASN A 207 -2.67 -15.66 -0.41
CA ASN A 207 -1.86 -14.44 -0.48
C ASN A 207 -0.72 -14.63 -1.48
N TYR A 208 -0.59 -13.70 -2.43
CA TYR A 208 0.47 -13.65 -3.41
C TYR A 208 1.10 -12.25 -3.46
N ILE A 209 2.13 -12.01 -2.66
CA ILE A 209 2.82 -10.72 -2.58
C ILE A 209 1.81 -9.59 -2.44
N ASP A 210 1.54 -8.79 -3.48
CA ASP A 210 0.66 -7.63 -3.43
C ASP A 210 -0.82 -8.00 -3.68
N ASP A 211 -1.13 -9.28 -3.86
CA ASP A 211 -2.41 -9.77 -4.34
C ASP A 211 -3.07 -10.74 -3.36
N LEU A 212 -4.35 -10.53 -3.06
CA LEU A 212 -5.15 -11.43 -2.22
C LEU A 212 -6.24 -12.09 -3.06
N LEU A 213 -6.30 -13.43 -3.04
CA LEU A 213 -7.35 -14.19 -3.68
C LEU A 213 -8.25 -14.82 -2.62
N ILE A 214 -9.55 -14.61 -2.73
CA ILE A 214 -10.56 -15.24 -1.87
C ILE A 214 -11.26 -16.31 -2.70
N VAL A 215 -11.25 -17.55 -2.23
CA VAL A 215 -11.86 -18.70 -2.91
C VAL A 215 -12.99 -19.25 -2.05
N SER A 216 -14.12 -19.58 -2.64
CA SER A 216 -15.29 -20.08 -1.91
C SER A 216 -16.11 -21.00 -2.80
N SER A 217 -16.94 -21.85 -2.20
CA SER A 217 -17.72 -22.86 -2.93
C SER A 217 -19.08 -22.33 -3.39
N SER A 218 -19.64 -21.33 -2.70
CA SER A 218 -20.88 -20.66 -3.11
C SER A 218 -20.76 -19.13 -3.06
N PHE A 219 -21.73 -18.45 -3.67
CA PHE A 219 -21.81 -16.99 -3.63
C PHE A 219 -22.11 -16.47 -2.21
N GLU A 220 -23.03 -17.10 -1.46
CA GLU A 220 -23.31 -16.66 -0.09
C GLU A 220 -22.09 -16.84 0.82
N GLU A 221 -21.38 -17.96 0.68
CA GLU A 221 -20.14 -18.24 1.40
C GLU A 221 -19.06 -17.20 1.03
N HIS A 222 -18.93 -16.87 -0.26
CA HIS A 222 -17.98 -15.87 -0.71
C HIS A 222 -18.23 -14.49 -0.12
N LEU A 223 -19.49 -14.08 0.04
CA LEU A 223 -19.81 -12.80 0.69
C LEU A 223 -19.40 -12.78 2.17
N VAL A 224 -19.56 -13.90 2.87
CA VAL A 224 -19.12 -14.04 4.27
C VAL A 224 -17.60 -13.95 4.35
N HIS A 225 -16.87 -14.67 3.49
CA HIS A 225 -15.42 -14.61 3.42
C HIS A 225 -14.90 -13.22 3.05
N LEU A 226 -15.51 -12.58 2.05
CA LEU A 226 -15.18 -11.21 1.64
C LEU A 226 -15.39 -10.22 2.79
N PHE A 227 -16.51 -10.33 3.50
CA PHE A 227 -16.79 -9.50 4.67
C PHE A 227 -15.71 -9.67 5.75
N GLN A 228 -15.36 -10.92 6.11
CA GLN A 228 -14.34 -11.20 7.11
C GLN A 228 -12.96 -10.66 6.70
N VAL A 229 -12.56 -10.84 5.45
CA VAL A 229 -11.30 -10.32 4.91
C VAL A 229 -11.26 -8.80 4.96
N LEU A 230 -12.30 -8.12 4.45
CA LEU A 230 -12.36 -6.66 4.45
C LEU A 230 -12.36 -6.10 5.87
N GLN A 231 -13.05 -6.76 6.81
CA GLN A 231 -13.02 -6.38 8.23
C GLN A 231 -11.61 -6.48 8.80
N ARG A 232 -10.88 -7.57 8.54
CA ARG A 232 -9.50 -7.75 9.01
C ARG A 232 -8.55 -6.70 8.44
N LEU A 233 -8.71 -6.37 7.16
CA LEU A 233 -7.94 -5.31 6.49
C LEU A 233 -8.25 -3.93 7.09
N GLN A 234 -9.53 -3.63 7.31
CA GLN A 234 -9.97 -2.39 7.95
C GLN A 234 -9.41 -2.27 9.37
N ASP A 235 -9.52 -3.32 10.18
CA ASP A 235 -9.00 -3.39 11.54
C ASP A 235 -7.47 -3.30 11.58
N ALA A 236 -6.79 -3.65 10.50
CA ALA A 236 -5.35 -3.49 10.38
C ALA A 236 -4.95 -2.12 9.86
N GLY A 237 -5.88 -1.29 9.37
CA GLY A 237 -5.59 0.01 8.75
C GLY A 237 -5.07 -0.09 7.32
N MET A 238 -5.33 -1.20 6.62
CA MET A 238 -4.95 -1.42 5.23
C MET A 238 -6.00 -0.93 4.25
N THR A 239 -5.57 -0.53 3.05
CA THR A 239 -6.45 -0.10 1.97
C THR A 239 -6.30 -0.95 0.72
N VAL A 240 -7.38 -1.04 -0.05
CA VAL A 240 -7.49 -1.84 -1.28
C VAL A 240 -7.68 -0.90 -2.47
N ASN A 241 -7.03 -1.19 -3.59
CA ASN A 241 -7.27 -0.44 -4.82
C ASN A 241 -8.55 -0.95 -5.50
N LEU A 242 -9.63 -0.18 -5.42
CA LEU A 242 -10.92 -0.56 -5.99
C LEU A 242 -10.88 -0.77 -7.51
N GLU A 243 -10.18 0.09 -8.24
CA GLU A 243 -10.09 0.01 -9.71
C GLU A 243 -9.47 -1.30 -10.16
N LYS A 244 -8.40 -1.72 -9.47
CA LYS A 244 -7.66 -2.95 -9.76
C LYS A 244 -8.26 -4.22 -9.14
N SER A 245 -9.25 -4.08 -8.26
CA SER A 245 -9.91 -5.22 -7.63
C SER A 245 -10.80 -5.94 -8.64
N VAL A 246 -10.78 -7.27 -8.62
CA VAL A 246 -11.69 -8.12 -9.39
C VAL A 246 -12.59 -8.86 -8.41
N PHE A 247 -13.90 -8.69 -8.58
CA PHE A 247 -14.92 -9.27 -7.71
C PHE A 247 -15.52 -10.53 -8.36
N PRO A 248 -16.16 -11.41 -7.56
CA PRO A 248 -16.59 -12.73 -8.00
C PRO A 248 -17.33 -12.71 -9.33
N GLN A 249 -16.91 -13.59 -10.24
CA GLN A 249 -17.63 -13.92 -11.45
C GLN A 249 -18.18 -15.33 -11.26
N CYS A 250 -19.50 -15.48 -11.15
CA CYS A 250 -20.10 -16.81 -11.22
C CYS A 250 -19.85 -17.37 -12.63
N VAL A 251 -19.22 -18.54 -12.70
CA VAL A 251 -19.18 -19.39 -13.91
C VAL A 251 -20.26 -20.45 -13.77
#